data_AF-A0AAE0EST6-F1
#
_entry.id   AF-A0AAE0EST6-F1
#
_cell.length_a   1.000
_cell.length_b   1.000
_cell.length_c   1.000
_cell.angle_alpha   90.00
_cell.angle_beta   90.00
_cell.angle_gamma   90.00
#
_symmetry.space_group_name_H-M   'P 1'
#
loop_
_entity.id
_entity.type
_entity.pdbx_description
1 polymer ?
#
loop_
_entity_poly.entity_id
_entity_poly.type
_entity_poly.pdbx_seq_one_letter_code
_entity_poly.pdbx_strand_id
1 'polypeptide(L)'
;MTREGVAGVSASAVVVYSEWVLKSTGCGLPPGPYGLEGAVEGLSYLGVAGFLFLSLSKKLRTGKGLPAGEYGVIGAAEGLAYLATTLGIVVLLLQLQEYGYIPGALPDSNCFG
;
A
#
# COMPACT_ATOMS: atom_id res chain seq x y z
N MET A 1 20.77 -3.45 1.41
CA MET A 1 20.16 -2.83 0.23
C MET A 1 19.17 -3.75 -0.50
N THR A 2 19.48 -5.02 -0.76
CA THR A 2 18.53 -5.95 -1.42
C THR A 2 17.34 -6.33 -0.53
N ARG A 3 17.53 -6.46 0.80
CA ARG A 3 16.47 -6.84 1.75
C ARG A 3 15.35 -5.80 1.84
N GLU A 4 15.73 -4.54 1.80
CA GLU A 4 14.85 -3.38 1.85
C GLU A 4 14.00 -3.32 0.57
N GLY A 5 14.63 -3.53 -0.60
CA GLY A 5 13.92 -3.65 -1.87
C GLY A 5 12.91 -4.80 -1.85
N VAL A 6 13.29 -5.99 -1.38
CA VAL A 6 12.38 -7.13 -1.26
C VAL A 6 11.21 -6.80 -0.33
N ALA A 7 11.47 -6.19 0.83
CA ALA A 7 10.42 -5.78 1.75
C ALA A 7 9.46 -4.77 1.11
N GLY A 8 9.96 -3.80 0.35
CA GLY A 8 9.13 -2.82 -0.36
C GLY A 8 8.29 -3.44 -1.47
N VAL A 9 8.83 -4.40 -2.22
CA VAL A 9 8.08 -5.17 -3.23
C VAL A 9 6.96 -5.97 -2.57
N SER A 10 7.27 -6.71 -1.50
CA SER A 10 6.29 -7.51 -0.76
C SER A 10 5.19 -6.63 -0.16
N ALA A 11 5.56 -5.52 0.47
CA ALA A 11 4.61 -4.56 1.04
C ALA A 11 3.68 -3.98 -0.05
N SER A 12 4.24 -3.64 -1.21
CA SER A 12 3.44 -3.13 -2.34
C SER A 12 2.47 -4.19 -2.87
N ALA A 13 2.88 -5.46 -2.93
CA ALA A 13 1.99 -6.55 -3.34
C ALA A 13 0.81 -6.73 -2.37
N VAL A 14 1.06 -6.64 -1.06
CA VAL A 14 -0.01 -6.69 -0.03
C VAL A 14 -0.97 -5.51 -0.18
N VAL A 15 -0.44 -4.29 -0.35
CA VAL A 15 -1.28 -3.09 -0.52
C VAL A 15 -2.12 -3.17 -1.79
N VAL A 16 -1.54 -3.56 -2.92
CA VAL A 16 -2.30 -3.72 -4.18
C VAL A 16 -3.38 -4.79 -4.05
N TYR A 17 -3.10 -5.89 -3.36
CA TYR A 17 -4.12 -6.91 -3.08
C TYR A 17 -5.24 -6.36 -2.18
N SER A 18 -4.88 -5.61 -1.13
CA SER A 18 -5.83 -4.90 -0.26
C SER A 18 -6.76 -3.98 -1.05
N GLU A 19 -6.19 -3.14 -1.90
CA GLU A 19 -6.94 -2.20 -2.73
C GLU A 19 -7.87 -2.92 -3.73
N TRP A 20 -7.42 -4.06 -4.27
CA TRP A 20 -8.27 -4.88 -5.14
C TRP A 20 -9.45 -5.50 -4.39
N VAL A 21 -9.23 -6.01 -3.17
CA VAL A 21 -10.32 -6.52 -2.31
C VAL A 21 -11.29 -5.39 -1.95
N LEU A 22 -10.77 -4.23 -1.56
CA LEU A 22 -11.56 -3.04 -1.25
C LEU A 22 -12.44 -2.62 -2.42
N LYS A 23 -11.84 -2.51 -3.61
CA LYS A 23 -12.58 -2.14 -4.81
C LYS A 23 -13.64 -3.19 -5.21
N SER A 24 -13.35 -4.46 -5.00
CA SER A 24 -14.22 -5.55 -5.47
C SER A 24 -15.38 -5.85 -4.51
N THR A 25 -15.18 -5.63 -3.21
CA THR A 25 -16.14 -6.01 -2.17
C THR A 25 -16.77 -4.83 -1.44
N GLY A 26 -16.18 -3.63 -1.55
CA GLY A 26 -16.54 -2.48 -0.73
C GLY A 26 -15.96 -2.55 0.70
N CYS A 27 -15.29 -3.64 1.07
CA CYS A 27 -14.68 -3.86 2.38
C CYS A 27 -13.17 -4.05 2.27
N GLY A 28 -12.42 -3.58 3.27
CA GLY A 28 -10.98 -3.87 3.41
C GLY A 28 -10.70 -5.36 3.66
N LEU A 29 -9.44 -5.73 3.86
CA LEU A 29 -9.12 -7.10 4.26
C LEU A 29 -9.76 -7.43 5.62
N PRO A 30 -10.14 -8.70 5.84
CA PRO A 30 -10.51 -9.15 7.17
C PRO A 30 -9.31 -9.02 8.13
N PRO A 31 -9.55 -8.76 9.42
CA PRO A 31 -8.46 -8.64 10.40
C PRO A 31 -7.69 -9.95 10.60
N GLY A 32 -8.30 -11.10 10.29
CA GLY A 32 -7.70 -12.41 10.49
C GLY A 32 -7.72 -12.90 11.94
N PRO A 33 -7.29 -14.15 12.22
CA PRO A 33 -7.14 -14.63 13.58
C PRO A 33 -6.14 -13.74 14.32
N TYR A 34 -6.55 -13.28 15.50
CA TYR A 34 -5.78 -12.38 16.36
C TYR A 34 -5.41 -11.02 15.74
N GLY A 35 -6.04 -10.61 14.63
CA GLY A 35 -5.74 -9.33 13.96
C GLY A 35 -4.45 -9.32 13.15
N LEU A 36 -3.87 -10.49 12.86
CA LEU A 36 -2.56 -10.58 12.20
C LEU A 36 -2.59 -10.12 10.74
N GLU A 37 -3.66 -10.42 10.01
CA GLU A 37 -3.80 -9.99 8.61
C GLU A 37 -3.91 -8.46 8.52
N GLY A 38 -4.73 -7.85 9.38
CA GLY A 38 -4.83 -6.39 9.48
C GLY A 38 -3.51 -5.74 9.91
N ALA A 39 -2.74 -6.36 10.80
CA ALA A 39 -1.42 -5.86 11.19
C ALA A 39 -0.41 -5.91 10.02
N VAL A 40 -0.39 -6.99 9.24
CA VAL A 40 0.47 -7.13 8.06
C VAL A 40 0.09 -6.10 7.00
N GLU A 41 -1.20 -5.91 6.75
CA GLU A 41 -1.72 -4.89 5.85
C GLU A 41 -1.28 -3.48 6.30
N GLY A 42 -1.53 -3.12 7.56
CA GLY A 42 -1.15 -1.81 8.11
C GLY A 42 0.36 -1.54 8.04
N LEU A 43 1.19 -2.52 8.39
CA LEU A 43 2.65 -2.42 8.24
C LEU A 43 3.07 -2.28 6.77
N SER A 44 2.34 -2.92 5.85
CA SER A 44 2.61 -2.82 4.41
C SER A 44 2.29 -1.42 3.88
N TYR A 45 1.18 -0.80 4.31
CA TYR A 45 0.87 0.60 4.02
C TYR A 45 1.97 1.55 4.53
N LEU A 46 2.48 1.32 5.76
CA LEU A 46 3.61 2.09 6.29
C LEU A 46 4.89 1.91 5.48
N GLY A 47 5.16 0.68 5.02
CA GLY A 47 6.29 0.37 4.13
C GLY A 47 6.20 1.13 2.81
N VAL A 48 5.06 1.06 2.13
CA VAL A 48 4.80 1.79 0.87
C VAL A 48 4.93 3.30 1.07
N ALA A 49 4.30 3.85 2.12
CA ALA A 49 4.40 5.27 2.45
C ALA A 49 5.85 5.70 2.73
N GLY A 50 6.62 4.87 3.45
CA GLY A 50 8.03 5.11 3.71
C GLY A 50 8.87 5.17 2.43
N PHE A 51 8.68 4.20 1.52
CA PHE A 51 9.37 4.20 0.21
C PHE A 51 9.01 5.42 -0.62
N LEU A 52 7.72 5.76 -0.70
CA LEU A 52 7.24 6.92 -1.43
C LEU A 52 7.84 8.22 -0.85
N PHE A 53 7.81 8.37 0.48
CA PHE A 53 8.33 9.55 1.16
C PHE A 53 9.84 9.71 0.97
N LEU A 54 10.61 8.64 1.10
CA LEU A 54 12.07 8.66 0.90
C LEU A 54 12.43 8.97 -0.55
N SER A 55 11.74 8.34 -1.51
CA SER A 55 11.90 8.65 -2.93
C SER A 55 11.60 10.11 -3.21
N LEU A 56 10.42 10.59 -2.81
CA LEU A 56 9.98 11.95 -3.09
C LEU A 56 10.93 12.98 -2.44
N SER A 57 11.31 12.76 -1.19
CA SER A 57 12.28 13.61 -0.48
C SER A 57 13.61 13.70 -1.23
N LYS A 58 14.10 12.58 -1.76
CA LYS A 58 15.35 12.54 -2.54
C LYS A 58 15.19 13.20 -3.90
N LYS A 59 14.06 12.97 -4.57
CA LYS A 59 13.72 13.52 -5.87
C LYS A 59 13.57 15.04 -5.81
N LEU A 60 12.95 15.57 -4.76
CA LEU A 60 12.84 17.01 -4.52
C LEU A 60 14.20 17.67 -4.24
N ARG A 61 15.13 16.97 -3.58
CA ARG A 61 16.46 17.53 -3.23
C ARG A 61 17.51 17.38 -4.34
N THR A 62 17.39 16.34 -5.17
CA THR A 62 18.46 15.94 -6.11
C THR A 62 18.01 15.76 -7.55
N GLY A 63 16.70 15.80 -7.81
CA GLY A 63 16.11 15.48 -9.11
C GLY A 63 16.10 13.98 -9.46
N LYS A 64 16.63 13.11 -8.59
CA LYS A 64 16.77 11.66 -8.84
C LYS A 64 16.01 10.84 -7.80
N GLY A 65 15.49 9.69 -8.23
CA GLY A 65 14.84 8.70 -7.37
C GLY A 65 15.81 7.96 -6.44
N LEU A 66 15.32 6.88 -5.84
CA LEU A 66 16.13 6.00 -5.01
C LEU A 66 17.22 5.31 -5.87
N PRO A 67 18.37 4.96 -5.29
CA PRO A 67 19.36 4.18 -6.03
C PRO A 67 18.77 2.79 -6.31
N ALA A 68 18.87 2.30 -7.55
CA ALA A 68 18.21 1.07 -7.97
C ALA A 68 18.60 -0.17 -7.13
N GLY A 69 19.77 -0.16 -6.49
CA GLY A 69 20.28 -1.26 -5.68
C GLY A 69 20.76 -2.44 -6.54
N GLU A 70 21.26 -3.48 -5.87
CA GLU A 70 21.64 -4.75 -6.51
C GLU A 70 20.41 -5.36 -7.21
N TYR A 71 20.57 -5.87 -8.44
CA TYR A 71 19.48 -6.37 -9.31
C TYR A 71 18.32 -5.39 -9.57
N GLY A 72 18.44 -4.11 -9.20
CA GLY A 72 17.38 -3.12 -9.42
C GLY A 72 16.17 -3.24 -8.47
N VAL A 73 16.25 -4.05 -7.41
CA VAL A 73 15.10 -4.38 -6.56
C VAL A 73 14.56 -3.16 -5.80
N ILE A 74 15.43 -2.20 -5.44
CA ILE A 74 15.00 -0.95 -4.80
C ILE A 74 14.24 -0.07 -5.81
N GLY A 75 14.70 -0.04 -7.07
CA GLY A 75 13.99 0.67 -8.14
C GLY A 75 12.60 0.07 -8.40
N ALA A 76 12.49 -1.26 -8.37
CA ALA A 76 11.21 -1.95 -8.46
C ALA A 76 10.30 -1.62 -7.26
N ALA A 77 10.83 -1.64 -6.04
CA ALA A 77 10.10 -1.25 -4.83
C ALA A 77 9.61 0.20 -4.90
N GLU A 78 10.45 1.13 -5.37
CA GLU A 78 10.07 2.53 -5.57
C GLU A 78 8.92 2.66 -6.60
N GLY A 79 9.05 2.03 -7.76
CA GLY A 79 8.03 2.06 -8.80
C GLY A 79 6.69 1.46 -8.35
N LEU A 80 6.74 0.32 -7.65
CA LEU A 80 5.55 -0.31 -7.08
C LEU A 80 4.93 0.52 -5.96
N ALA A 81 5.72 1.20 -5.14
CA ALA A 81 5.18 2.10 -4.12
C ALA A 81 4.42 3.29 -4.74
N TYR A 82 4.94 3.87 -5.82
CA TYR A 82 4.21 4.90 -6.59
C TYR A 82 2.93 4.34 -7.22
N LEU A 83 3.00 3.14 -7.79
CA LEU A 83 1.84 2.48 -8.41
C LEU A 83 0.76 2.19 -7.36
N ALA A 84 1.11 1.52 -6.25
CA ALA A 84 0.22 1.22 -5.14
C ALA A 84 -0.41 2.50 -4.59
N THR A 85 0.38 3.54 -4.31
CA THR A 85 -0.17 4.82 -3.84
C THR A 85 -1.17 5.44 -4.82
N THR A 86 -0.89 5.35 -6.12
CA THR A 86 -1.79 5.89 -7.16
C THR A 86 -3.08 5.07 -7.23
N LEU A 87 -2.97 3.74 -7.17
CA LEU A 87 -4.13 2.85 -7.13
C LEU A 87 -4.97 3.08 -5.87
N GLY A 88 -4.36 3.27 -4.70
CA GLY A 88 -5.06 3.61 -3.47
C GLY A 88 -5.84 4.90 -3.55
N ILE A 89 -5.29 5.95 -4.18
CA ILE A 89 -6.02 7.19 -4.46
C ILE A 89 -7.21 6.92 -5.38
N VAL A 90 -7.01 6.14 -6.45
CA VAL A 90 -8.09 5.79 -7.39
C VAL A 90 -9.19 4.98 -6.70
N VAL A 91 -8.83 3.95 -5.94
CA VAL A 91 -9.77 3.11 -5.20
C VAL A 91 -10.51 3.93 -4.14
N LEU A 92 -9.83 4.84 -3.42
CA LEU A 92 -10.47 5.75 -2.49
C LEU A 92 -11.54 6.61 -3.17
N LEU A 93 -11.23 7.19 -4.33
CA LEU A 93 -12.19 7.99 -5.09
C LEU A 93 -13.39 7.14 -5.55
N LEU A 94 -13.13 5.94 -6.07
CA LEU A 94 -14.19 5.02 -6.49
C LEU A 94 -15.05 4.57 -5.32
N GLN A 95 -14.45 4.30 -4.17
CA GLN A 95 -15.15 3.92 -2.94
C GLN A 95 -16.11 5.02 -2.49
N LEU A 96 -15.64 6.27 -2.48
CA LEU A 96 -16.48 7.43 -2.15
C LEU A 96 -17.62 7.63 -3.15
N GLN A 97 -17.41 7.32 -4.43
CA GLN A 97 -18.44 7.42 -5.47
C GLN A 97 -19.48 6.30 -5.41
N GLU A 98 -19.06 5.07 -5.12
CA GLU A 98 -19.94 3.90 -5.15
C GLU A 98 -20.66 3.65 -3.82
N TYR A 99 -19.96 3.80 -2.69
CA TYR A 99 -20.48 3.45 -1.36
C TYR A 99 -20.76 4.68 -0.51
N GLY A 100 -20.13 5.82 -0.78
CA GLY A 100 -20.35 7.07 -0.04
C GLY A 100 -19.67 7.12 1.34
N TYR A 101 -18.83 6.14 1.68
CA TYR A 101 -18.06 6.11 2.92
C TYR A 101 -16.69 5.44 2.72
N ILE A 102 -15.79 5.63 3.69
CA ILE A 102 -14.50 4.94 3.77
C ILE A 102 -14.63 3.87 4.86
N PRO A 103 -14.41 2.57 4.57
CA PRO A 103 -14.55 1.54 5.58
C PRO A 103 -13.55 1.75 6.72
N GLY A 104 -14.00 1.43 7.94
CA GLY A 104 -13.15 1.50 9.12
C GLY A 104 -12.02 0.47 9.09
N ALA A 105 -10.98 0.71 9.90
CA ALA A 105 -9.89 -0.25 10.11
C ALA A 105 -10.29 -1.45 10.99
N LEU A 106 -11.48 -1.39 11.61
CA LEU A 106 -12.05 -2.44 12.45
C LEU A 106 -13.39 -2.89 11.87
N PRO A 107 -13.82 -4.14 12.15
CA PRO A 107 -15.15 -4.60 11.80
C PRO A 107 -16.24 -3.64 12.26
N ASP A 108 -17.21 -3.43 11.38
CA ASP A 108 -18.39 -2.62 11.63
C ASP A 108 -19.63 -3.24 10.95
N SER A 109 -20.78 -2.59 11.12
CA SER A 109 -22.07 -3.05 10.59
C SER A 109 -22.10 -3.25 9.07
N ASN A 110 -21.17 -2.65 8.33
CA ASN A 110 -21.05 -2.77 6.88
C ASN A 110 -20.02 -3.84 6.48
N CYS A 111 -19.00 -4.07 7.31
CA CYS A 111 -17.90 -5.00 7.00
C CYS A 111 -17.54 -5.85 8.23
N PHE A 112 -17.73 -7.17 8.09
CA PHE A 112 -17.32 -8.19 9.07
C PHE A 112 -18.08 -8.23 10.40
N GLY A 113 -19.15 -7.44 10.56
CA GLY A 113 -20.20 -7.66 11.58
C GLY A 113 -20.34 -6.55 12.60
#